data_AF-A0A1C4DJK4-F1
#
_entry.id   AF-A0A1C4DJK4-F1
#
_cell.length_a   1.000
_cell.length_b   1.000
_cell.length_c   1.000
_cell.angle_alpha   90.00
_cell.angle_beta   90.00
_cell.angle_gamma   90.00
#
_symmetry.space_group_name_H-M   'P 1'
#
loop_
_entity.id
_entity.type
_entity.pdbx_description
1 polymer ?
#
loop_
_entity_poly.entity_id
_entity_poly.type
_entity_poly.pdbx_seq_one_letter_code
_entity_poly.pdbx_strand_id
1 'polypeptide(L)' 'MENKNAQEDAIDFVGEVVQNIEEGHEPKPSLLRRTTTTLTEINSTVECGSQLAIKIGQFVNLVSGWIS' A
#
# COMPACT_ATOMS: atom_id res chain seq x y z
N MET A 1 20.04 -5.32 3.40
CA MET A 1 19.38 -4.80 4.62
C MET A 1 18.29 -3.77 4.29
N GLU A 2 18.02 -3.48 3.00
CA GLU A 2 17.04 -2.46 2.59
C GLU A 2 15.58 -2.92 2.63
N ASN A 3 15.30 -4.23 2.47
CA ASN A 3 13.92 -4.71 2.34
C ASN A 3 13.10 -4.66 3.66
N LYS A 4 13.77 -4.59 4.83
CA LYS A 4 13.05 -4.48 6.11
C LYS A 4 12.40 -3.10 6.29
N ASN A 5 13.08 -2.04 5.86
CA ASN A 5 12.57 -0.67 6.00
C ASN A 5 11.31 -0.47 5.15
N ALA A 6 11.35 -0.92 3.89
CA ALA A 6 10.20 -0.84 3.00
C ALA A 6 8.99 -1.63 3.51
N GLN A 7 9.21 -2.79 4.15
CA GLN A 7 8.11 -3.56 4.76
C GLN A 7 7.48 -2.84 5.96
N GLU A 8 8.30 -2.28 6.85
CA GLU A 8 7.82 -1.50 8.00
C GLU A 8 7.09 -0.24 7.55
N ASP A 9 7.64 0.49 6.57
CA ASP A 9 7.03 1.67 5.96
C ASP A 9 5.66 1.32 5.30
N ALA A 10 5.56 0.18 4.61
CA ALA A 10 4.29 -0.24 4.02
C ALA A 10 3.22 -0.57 5.05
N ILE A 11 3.59 -1.20 6.17
CA ILE A 11 2.66 -1.51 7.25
C ILE A 11 2.14 -0.20 7.87
N ASP A 12 3.03 0.75 8.13
CA ASP A 12 2.68 2.06 8.67
C ASP A 12 1.73 2.83 7.73
N PHE A 13 2.07 2.90 6.44
CA PHE A 13 1.25 3.63 5.45
C PHE A 13 -0.11 2.97 5.21
N VAL A 14 -0.17 1.63 5.10
CA VAL A 14 -1.46 0.92 4.97
C VAL A 14 -2.29 1.11 6.23
N GLY A 15 -1.67 1.06 7.42
CA GLY A 15 -2.34 1.33 8.69
C GLY A 15 -2.96 2.73 8.73
N GLU A 16 -2.21 3.77 8.35
CA GLU A 16 -2.72 5.14 8.30
C GLU A 16 -3.86 5.28 7.27
N VAL A 17 -3.78 4.62 6.11
CA VAL A 17 -4.87 4.64 5.11
C VAL A 17 -6.13 4.00 5.67
N VAL A 18 -6.02 2.81 6.28
CA VAL A 18 -7.16 2.11 6.88
C VAL A 18 -7.79 2.95 7.99
N GLN A 19 -6.97 3.52 8.86
CA GLN A 19 -7.46 4.36 9.95
C GLN A 19 -8.26 5.56 9.43
N ASN A 20 -7.74 6.27 8.41
CA ASN A 20 -8.48 7.38 7.81
C ASN A 20 -9.86 6.92 7.31
N ILE A 21 -9.92 5.79 6.59
CA ILE A 21 -11.19 5.25 6.07
C ILE A 21 -12.14 4.85 7.21
N GLU A 22 -11.65 4.18 8.26
CA GLU A 22 -12.45 3.75 9.40
C GLU A 22 -12.99 4.92 10.22
N GLU A 23 -12.22 6.02 10.32
CA GLU A 23 -12.66 7.28 10.93
C GLU A 23 -13.60 8.09 10.02
N GLY A 24 -13.87 7.61 8.79
CA GLY A 24 -14.73 8.28 7.81
C GLY A 24 -14.05 9.45 7.09
N HIS A 25 -12.73 9.53 7.15
CA HIS A 25 -11.90 10.51 6.46
C HIS A 25 -11.38 9.97 5.14
N GLU A 26 -11.30 10.83 4.12
CA GLU A 26 -10.61 10.49 2.89
C GLU A 26 -9.09 10.52 3.13
N PRO A 27 -8.37 9.42 2.85
CA PRO A 27 -6.93 9.40 2.99
C PRO A 27 -6.28 10.43 2.09
N LYS A 28 -5.24 11.11 2.60
CA LYS A 28 -4.54 12.13 1.82
C LYS A 28 -3.96 11.54 0.53
N PRO A 29 -4.05 12.23 -0.62
CA PRO A 29 -3.46 11.75 -1.87
C PRO A 29 -1.95 11.44 -1.78
N SER A 30 -1.22 12.19 -0.93
CA SER A 30 0.19 11.93 -0.66
C SER A 30 0.44 10.61 0.07
N LEU A 31 -0.43 10.26 1.01
CA LEU A 31 -0.37 8.99 1.74
C LEU A 31 -0.69 7.83 0.80
N LEU A 32 -1.75 7.97 -0.01
CA LEU A 32 -2.11 6.99 -1.02
C LEU A 32 -0.96 6.71 -1.99
N ARG A 33 -0.31 7.76 -2.52
CA ARG A 33 0.87 7.62 -3.39
C ARG A 33 2.04 6.89 -2.71
N ARG A 34 2.35 7.23 -1.46
CA ARG A 34 3.42 6.55 -0.69
C ARG A 34 3.10 5.08 -0.51
N THR A 35 1.88 4.78 -0.06
CA THR A 35 1.40 3.41 0.14
C THR A 35 1.51 2.59 -1.14
N THR A 36 1.01 3.10 -2.28
CA THR A 36 1.09 2.40 -3.56
C THR A 36 2.53 2.20 -4.04
N THR A 37 3.42 3.16 -3.79
CA THR A 37 4.82 3.08 -4.19
C THR A 37 5.54 1.98 -3.41
N THR A 38 5.46 2.02 -2.07
CA THR A 38 6.11 1.04 -1.20
C THR A 38 5.54 -0.36 -1.41
N LEU A 39 4.23 -0.49 -1.61
CA LEU A 39 3.62 -1.79 -1.92
C LEU A 39 4.07 -2.32 -3.29
N THR A 40 4.29 -1.46 -4.29
CA THR A 40 4.82 -1.87 -5.61
C THR A 40 6.26 -2.36 -5.51
N GLU A 41 7.08 -1.70 -4.70
CA GLU A 41 8.44 -2.14 -4.39
C GLU A 41 8.45 -3.50 -3.69
N ILE A 42 7.60 -3.68 -2.67
CA ILE A 42 7.42 -4.99 -2.02
C ILE A 42 6.97 -6.03 -3.04
N ASN A 43 5.96 -5.73 -3.86
CA ASN A 43 5.41 -6.63 -4.87
C ASN A 43 6.49 -7.16 -5.83
N SER A 44 7.49 -6.33 -6.14
CA SER A 44 8.62 -6.71 -6.99
C SER A 44 9.59 -7.70 -6.32
N THR A 45 9.55 -7.80 -4.99
CA THR A 45 10.37 -8.73 -4.18
C THR A 45 9.61 -9.97 -3.73
N VAL A 46 8.28 -9.99 -3.81
CA VAL A 46 7.46 -11.15 -3.47
C VAL A 46 7.35 -12.09 -4.67
N GLU A 47 7.23 -13.39 -4.41
CA GLU A 47 7.02 -14.37 -5.46
C GLU A 47 5.72 -14.07 -6.24
N CYS A 48 5.86 -13.98 -7.58
CA CYS A 48 4.73 -13.79 -8.48
C CYS A 48 3.70 -14.92 -8.31
N GLY A 49 2.44 -14.54 -8.07
CA GLY A 49 1.35 -15.49 -7.81
C GLY A 49 1.14 -15.83 -6.33
N SER A 50 1.99 -15.34 -5.43
CA SER A 50 1.73 -15.42 -3.99
C SER A 50 0.46 -14.63 -3.61
N GLN A 51 -0.21 -15.08 -2.56
CA GLN A 51 -1.42 -14.41 -2.06
C GLN A 51 -1.16 -12.95 -1.65
N LEU A 52 0.06 -12.66 -1.18
CA LEU A 52 0.49 -11.31 -0.84
C LEU A 52 0.57 -10.42 -2.10
N ALA A 53 1.20 -10.90 -3.18
CA ALA A 53 1.28 -10.17 -4.44
C ALA A 53 -0.10 -9.85 -5.03
N ILE A 54 -1.04 -10.81 -4.94
CA ILE A 54 -2.43 -10.61 -5.39
C ILE A 54 -3.12 -9.52 -4.56
N LYS A 55 -3.01 -9.58 -3.23
CA LYS A 55 -3.62 -8.58 -2.33
C LYS A 55 -3.04 -7.18 -2.54
N ILE A 56 -1.73 -7.08 -2.77
CA ILE A 56 -1.07 -5.81 -3.09
C ILE A 56 -1.65 -5.23 -4.39
N GLY A 57 -1.74 -6.03 -5.45
CA GLY A 57 -2.32 -5.58 -6.73
C GLY A 57 -3.77 -5.12 -6.61
N GLN A 58 -4.58 -5.79 -5.78
CA GLN A 58 -5.96 -5.37 -5.50
C GLN A 58 -6.01 -4.03 -4.77
N PHE A 59 -5.17 -3.86 -3.74
CA PHE A 59 -5.10 -2.61 -2.98
C PHE A 59 -4.67 -1.43 -3.86
N VAL A 60 -3.61 -1.60 -4.67
CA VAL A 60 -3.12 -0.55 -5.57
C VAL A 60 -4.22 -0.14 -6.57
N ASN A 61 -4.93 -1.09 -7.16
CA ASN A 61 -6.03 -0.80 -8.08
C ASN A 61 -7.18 -0.04 -7.40
N LEU A 62 -7.54 -0.42 -6.18
CA LEU A 62 -8.58 0.29 -5.40
C LEU A 62 -8.17 1.73 -5.13
N VAL A 63 -6.93 1.92 -4.67
CA VAL A 63 -6.39 3.24 -4.35
C VAL A 63 -6.23 4.12 -5.60
N SER A 64 -5.84 3.54 -6.75
CA SER A 64 -5.78 4.28 -8.02
C SER A 64 -7.12 4.90 -8.41
N GLY A 65 -8.25 4.29 -8.03
CA GLY A 65 -9.57 4.87 -8.23
C GLY A 65 -9.88 6.09 -7.36
N TRP A 66 -9.12 6.31 -6.27
CA TRP A 66 -9.34 7.40 -5.31
C TRP A 66 -8.41 8.59 -5.55
N ILE A 67 -7.30 8.37 -6.27
CA ILE A 67 -6.34 9.43 -6.63
C ILE A 67 -6.76 10.14 -7.94
N SER A 68 -7.80 9.63 -8.62
CA SER A 68 -8.18 10.04 -9.98
C SER A 68 -9.24 11.13 -10.07
#